data_AF-A0A929EK80-F1
#
_entry.id   AF-A0A929EK80-F1
#
_cell.length_a   1.000
_cell.length_b   1.000
_cell.length_c   1.000
_cell.angle_alpha   90.00
_cell.angle_beta   90.00
_cell.angle_gamma   90.00
#
_symmetry.space_group_name_H-M   'P 1'
#
loop_
_entity.id
_entity.type
_entity.pdbx_description
1 polymer ?
#
loop_
_entity_poly.entity_id
_entity_poly.type
_entity_poly.pdbx_seq_one_letter_code
_entity_poly.pdbx_strand_id
1 'polypeptide(L)'
;MPRHIAIIMDGNGRWAKKRILNRINGHRKGVDVARDTVTQCAELGIECLTLYTFSKENWKRPAVEVGLLMKMLERHLRAEEETLVKNNIRFSPIGNITDLPESVQKVV
;
A
#
# COMPACT_ATOMS: atom_id res chain seq x y z
N MET A 1 3.78 -9.04 -22.68
CA MET A 1 3.69 -8.62 -21.27
C MET A 1 2.22 -8.70 -20.83
N PRO A 2 1.86 -9.10 -19.60
CA PRO A 2 0.48 -9.01 -19.15
C PRO A 2 0.04 -7.55 -19.09
N ARG A 3 -1.22 -7.29 -19.42
CA ARG A 3 -1.80 -5.95 -19.36
C ARG A 3 -2.18 -5.55 -17.93
N HIS A 4 -2.52 -6.52 -17.09
CA HIS A 4 -2.92 -6.32 -15.71
C HIS A 4 -2.25 -7.32 -14.78
N ILE A 5 -1.66 -6.82 -13.70
CA ILE A 5 -1.10 -7.60 -12.60
C ILE A 5 -1.85 -7.25 -11.31
N ALA A 6 -2.24 -8.26 -10.54
CA ALA A 6 -2.78 -8.09 -9.19
C ALA A 6 -1.86 -8.77 -8.17
N ILE A 7 -1.52 -8.08 -7.10
CA ILE A 7 -0.58 -8.55 -6.07
C ILE A 7 -1.23 -8.50 -4.70
N ILE A 8 -1.17 -9.61 -3.98
CA ILE A 8 -1.48 -9.66 -2.55
C ILE A 8 -0.20 -9.41 -1.77
N MET A 9 -0.11 -8.27 -1.07
CA MET A 9 1.09 -7.87 -0.35
C MET A 9 1.19 -8.53 1.03
N ASP A 10 1.30 -9.85 1.05
CA ASP A 10 1.45 -10.64 2.29
C ASP A 10 2.92 -10.80 2.71
N GLY A 11 3.13 -11.12 3.99
CA GLY A 11 4.44 -11.49 4.52
C GLY A 11 5.15 -10.40 5.32
N ASN A 12 4.64 -9.18 5.36
CA ASN A 12 5.22 -8.06 6.12
C ASN A 12 5.50 -8.44 7.59
N GLY A 13 4.51 -9.01 8.28
CA GLY A 13 4.67 -9.46 9.66
C GLY A 13 5.67 -10.62 9.82
N ARG A 14 5.69 -11.57 8.87
CA ARG A 14 6.65 -12.70 8.88
C ARG A 14 8.08 -12.20 8.62
N TRP A 15 8.25 -11.27 7.70
CA TRP A 15 9.53 -10.64 7.36
C TRP A 15 10.14 -9.90 8.56
N ALA A 16 9.31 -9.17 9.31
CA ALA A 16 9.72 -8.49 10.53
C ALA A 16 10.11 -9.47 11.64
N LYS A 17 9.28 -10.50 11.88
CA LYS A 17 9.54 -11.53 12.89
C LYS A 17 10.87 -12.25 12.66
N LYS A 18 11.20 -12.61 11.41
CA LYS A 18 12.47 -13.24 11.04
C LYS A 18 13.70 -12.38 11.36
N ARG A 19 13.52 -11.08 11.55
CA ARG A 19 14.58 -10.09 11.85
C ARG A 19 14.52 -9.55 13.27
N ILE A 20 13.70 -10.13 14.14
CA ILE A 20 13.51 -9.66 15.53
C ILE A 20 13.02 -8.20 15.54
N LEU A 21 12.21 -7.82 14.54
CA LEU A 21 11.60 -6.50 14.42
C LEU A 21 10.10 -6.57 14.72
N ASN A 22 9.54 -5.45 15.16
CA ASN A 22 8.08 -5.31 15.28
C ASN A 22 7.40 -5.34 13.89
N ARG A 23 6.11 -5.71 13.85
CA ARG A 23 5.33 -5.82 12.60
C ARG A 23 5.32 -4.54 11.79
N ILE A 24 5.36 -3.39 12.46
CA ILE A 24 5.32 -2.06 11.86
C ILE A 24 6.52 -1.86 10.92
N ASN A 25 7.72 -2.30 11.32
CA ASN A 25 8.90 -2.28 10.46
C ASN A 25 8.70 -3.12 9.20
N GLY A 26 8.01 -4.26 9.33
CA GLY A 26 7.61 -5.06 8.17
C GLY A 26 6.67 -4.30 7.23
N HIS A 27 5.68 -3.60 7.78
CA HIS A 27 4.78 -2.75 6.97
C HIS A 27 5.53 -1.59 6.30
N ARG A 28 6.51 -0.97 6.98
CA ARG A 28 7.35 0.06 6.37
C ARG A 28 8.13 -0.50 5.20
N LYS A 29 8.72 -1.69 5.35
CA LYS A 29 9.41 -2.34 4.23
C LYS A 29 8.45 -2.68 3.09
N GLY A 30 7.23 -3.09 3.40
CA GLY A 30 6.18 -3.33 2.41
C GLY A 30 5.83 -2.09 1.59
N VAL A 31 5.86 -0.90 2.20
CA VAL A 31 5.66 0.38 1.51
C VAL A 31 6.79 0.64 0.49
N ASP A 32 8.05 0.41 0.89
CA ASP A 32 9.18 0.57 -0.04
C ASP A 32 9.04 -0.38 -1.26
N VAL A 33 8.65 -1.64 -0.99
CA VAL A 33 8.43 -2.64 -2.04
C VAL A 33 7.26 -2.26 -2.96
N ALA A 34 6.19 -1.67 -2.42
CA ALA A 34 5.07 -1.21 -3.22
C ALA A 34 5.50 -0.10 -4.19
N ARG A 35 6.28 0.89 -3.72
CA ARG A 35 6.86 1.94 -4.57
C ARG A 35 7.71 1.34 -5.70
N ASP A 36 8.67 0.49 -5.35
CA ASP A 36 9.55 -0.16 -6.34
C ASP A 36 8.74 -0.94 -7.38
N THR A 37 7.68 -1.63 -6.95
CA THR A 37 6.80 -2.40 -7.83
C THR A 37 6.02 -1.50 -8.79
N VAL A 38 5.48 -0.38 -8.30
CA VAL A 38 4.77 0.61 -9.12
C VAL A 38 5.69 1.20 -10.18
N THR A 39 6.90 1.62 -9.79
CA THR A 39 7.91 2.15 -10.73
C THR A 39 8.30 1.13 -11.78
N GLN A 40 8.61 -0.11 -11.40
CA GLN A 40 8.96 -1.16 -12.36
C GLN A 40 7.80 -1.49 -13.32
N CYS A 41 6.56 -1.53 -12.82
CA CYS A 41 5.40 -1.76 -13.69
C CYS A 41 5.25 -0.64 -14.72
N ALA A 42 5.47 0.61 -14.33
CA ALA A 42 5.45 1.74 -15.25
C ALA A 42 6.56 1.66 -16.30
N GLU A 43 7.80 1.35 -15.89
CA GLU A 43 8.94 1.17 -16.81
C GLU A 43 8.75 0.01 -17.80
N LEU A 44 8.12 -1.08 -17.36
CA LEU A 44 7.82 -2.25 -18.19
C LEU A 44 6.59 -2.06 -19.10
N GLY A 45 5.89 -0.93 -18.99
CA GLY A 45 4.68 -0.65 -19.77
C GLY A 45 3.47 -1.51 -19.38
N ILE A 46 3.39 -1.94 -18.11
CA ILE A 46 2.21 -2.62 -17.57
C ILE A 46 1.07 -1.61 -17.45
N GLU A 47 -0.06 -1.88 -18.12
CA GLU A 47 -1.19 -0.93 -18.18
C GLU A 47 -1.95 -0.81 -16.85
N CYS A 48 -2.00 -1.87 -16.05
CA CYS A 48 -2.73 -1.89 -14.78
C CYS A 48 -2.01 -2.71 -13.70
N LEU A 49 -1.89 -2.12 -12.51
CA LEU A 49 -1.41 -2.79 -11.31
C LEU A 49 -2.46 -2.63 -10.20
N THR A 50 -2.88 -3.73 -9.59
CA THR A 50 -3.74 -3.73 -8.40
C THR A 50 -2.98 -4.29 -7.21
N LEU A 51 -2.82 -3.48 -6.16
CA LEU A 51 -2.18 -3.90 -4.92
C LEU A 51 -3.24 -4.11 -3.84
N TYR A 52 -3.31 -5.32 -3.28
CA TYR A 52 -4.19 -5.60 -2.15
C TYR A 52 -3.51 -5.19 -0.84
N THR A 53 -3.87 -3.99 -0.37
CA THR A 53 -3.18 -3.27 0.72
C THR A 53 -3.84 -3.47 2.08
N PHE A 54 -5.17 -3.56 2.14
CA PHE A 54 -5.93 -3.66 3.40
C PHE A 54 -7.25 -4.41 3.20
N SER A 55 -7.53 -5.40 4.05
CA SER A 55 -8.74 -6.24 4.00
C SER A 55 -9.74 -5.92 5.11
N LYS A 56 -10.98 -6.42 4.98
CA LYS A 56 -11.99 -6.34 6.04
C LYS A 56 -11.52 -7.06 7.33
N GLU A 57 -10.79 -8.15 7.20
CA GLU A 57 -10.22 -8.91 8.31
C GLU A 57 -9.11 -8.13 9.02
N ASN A 58 -8.45 -7.18 8.34
CA ASN A 58 -7.43 -6.36 8.99
C ASN A 58 -8.01 -5.42 10.05
N TRP A 59 -9.31 -5.09 9.99
CA TRP A 59 -10.00 -4.37 11.06
C TRP A 59 -10.08 -5.16 12.37
N LYS A 60 -9.95 -6.50 12.34
CA LYS A 60 -9.96 -7.35 13.54
C LYS A 60 -8.64 -7.30 14.33
N ARG A 61 -7.62 -6.59 13.84
CA ARG A 61 -6.34 -6.42 14.53
C ARG A 61 -6.47 -5.38 15.66
N PRO A 62 -5.50 -5.31 16.58
CA PRO A 62 -5.53 -4.30 17.65
C PRO A 62 -5.66 -2.88 17.09
N ALA A 63 -6.52 -2.06 17.70
CA ALA A 63 -6.83 -0.71 17.21
C ALA A 63 -5.59 0.18 17.05
N VAL A 64 -4.60 0.03 17.93
CA VAL A 64 -3.31 0.73 17.85
C VAL A 64 -2.53 0.36 16.58
N GLU A 65 -2.54 -0.92 16.19
CA GLU A 65 -1.89 -1.38 14.95
C GLU A 65 -2.63 -0.82 13.74
N VAL A 66 -3.96 -0.93 13.71
CA VAL A 66 -4.78 -0.40 12.60
C VAL A 66 -4.59 1.11 12.44
N GLY A 67 -4.63 1.87 13.54
CA GLY A 67 -4.43 3.32 13.50
C GLY A 67 -3.06 3.71 12.94
N LEU A 68 -2.01 2.94 13.26
CA LEU A 68 -0.69 3.18 12.70
C LEU A 68 -0.60 2.82 11.21
N LEU A 69 -1.25 1.74 10.78
CA LEU A 69 -1.34 1.39 9.35
C LEU A 69 -2.02 2.51 8.55
N MET A 70 -3.10 3.09 9.07
CA MET A 70 -3.80 4.20 8.41
C MET A 70 -2.94 5.45 8.33
N LYS A 71 -2.22 5.81 9.41
CA LYS A 71 -1.25 6.93 9.37
C LYS A 71 -0.12 6.68 8.37
N MET A 72 0.36 5.44 8.27
CA MET A 72 1.39 5.08 7.30
C MET A 72 0.87 5.15 5.85
N LEU A 73 -0.35 4.69 5.62
CA LEU A 73 -1.02 4.77 4.32
C LEU A 73 -1.20 6.23 3.89
N GLU A 74 -1.76 7.07 4.76
CA GLU A 74 -1.95 8.50 4.48
C GLU A 74 -0.62 9.17 4.10
N ARG A 75 0.41 8.98 4.92
CA ARG A 75 1.73 9.56 4.67
C ARG A 75 2.34 9.06 3.36
N HIS A 76 2.17 7.78 3.04
CA HIS A 76 2.70 7.22 1.80
C HIS A 76 1.99 7.80 0.58
N LEU A 77 0.66 7.82 0.56
CA LEU A 77 -0.11 8.36 -0.57
C LEU A 77 0.25 9.81 -0.87
N ARG A 78 0.38 10.64 0.18
CA ARG A 78 0.85 12.04 0.03
C ARG A 78 2.27 12.12 -0.53
N ALA A 79 3.16 11.20 -0.15
CA ALA A 79 4.54 11.19 -0.65
C ALA A 79 4.68 10.61 -2.07
N GLU A 80 3.76 9.74 -2.49
CA GLU A 80 3.78 9.15 -3.84
C GLU A 80 3.21 10.07 -4.92
N GLU A 81 2.49 11.12 -4.56
CA GLU A 81 1.85 12.02 -5.52
C GLU A 81 2.81 12.49 -6.62
N GLU A 82 4.00 12.96 -6.26
CA GLU A 82 5.03 13.37 -7.22
C GLU A 82 5.48 12.22 -8.14
N THR A 83 5.61 11.01 -7.59
CA THR A 83 6.03 9.83 -8.36
C THR A 83 4.95 9.40 -9.35
N LEU A 84 3.68 9.45 -8.94
CA LEU A 84 2.54 9.13 -9.80
C LEU A 84 2.43 10.12 -10.95
N VAL A 85 2.53 11.43 -10.66
CA VAL A 85 2.49 12.49 -11.67
C VAL A 85 3.67 12.37 -12.64
N LYS A 86 4.89 12.22 -12.13
CA LYS A 86 6.11 12.09 -12.96
C LYS A 86 6.04 10.92 -13.95
N ASN A 87 5.44 9.82 -13.53
CA ASN A 87 5.33 8.60 -14.35
C ASN A 87 3.99 8.50 -15.11
N ASN A 88 3.17 9.55 -15.12
CA ASN A 88 1.85 9.58 -15.75
C ASN A 88 0.93 8.41 -15.31
N ILE A 89 0.99 8.07 -14.02
CA ILE A 89 0.23 6.98 -13.42
C ILE A 89 -1.09 7.52 -12.88
N ARG A 90 -2.21 6.89 -13.27
CA ARG A 90 -3.52 7.15 -12.67
C ARG A 90 -3.71 6.27 -11.44
N PHE A 91 -3.82 6.89 -10.27
CA PHE A 91 -4.23 6.21 -9.04
C PHE A 91 -5.75 6.08 -8.96
N SER A 92 -6.25 4.94 -8.46
CA SER A 92 -7.69 4.71 -8.27
C SER A 92 -7.92 3.77 -7.09
N PRO A 93 -8.52 4.25 -5.98
CA PRO A 93 -8.85 3.40 -4.84
C PRO A 93 -10.01 2.45 -5.18
N ILE A 94 -9.92 1.21 -4.69
CA ILE A 94 -10.94 0.18 -4.88
C ILE A 94 -11.32 -0.38 -3.51
N GLY A 95 -12.61 -0.36 -3.18
CA GLY A 95 -13.13 -0.93 -1.94
C GLY A 95 -14.14 -0.01 -1.24
N ASN A 96 -14.39 -0.28 0.04
CA ASN A 96 -15.28 0.54 0.86
C ASN A 96 -14.49 1.70 1.49
N ILE A 97 -14.38 2.81 0.75
CA ILE A 97 -13.60 3.99 1.14
C ILE A 97 -14.17 4.64 2.40
N THR A 98 -15.49 4.56 2.62
CA THR A 98 -16.14 5.19 3.79
C THR A 98 -15.75 4.54 5.12
N ASP A 99 -15.21 3.31 5.11
CA ASP A 99 -14.68 2.67 6.30
C ASP A 99 -13.30 3.21 6.72
N LEU A 100 -12.59 3.88 5.81
CA LEU A 100 -11.27 4.44 6.11
C LEU A 100 -11.43 5.69 7.00
N PRO A 101 -10.43 6.04 7.83
CA PRO A 101 -10.44 7.30 8.55
C PRO A 101 -10.56 8.49 7.59
N GLU A 102 -11.26 9.55 7.99
CA GLU A 102 -11.52 10.73 7.14
C GLU A 102 -10.24 11.34 6.56
N SER A 103 -9.12 11.31 7.30
CA SER A 103 -7.84 11.81 6.80
C SER A 103 -7.28 11.00 5.63
N VAL A 104 -7.53 9.68 5.62
CA VAL A 104 -7.16 8.79 4.52
C VAL A 104 -8.11 8.98 3.34
N GLN A 105 -9.42 9.14 3.60
CA GLN A 105 -10.41 9.38 2.54
C GLN A 105 -10.09 10.62 1.69
N LYS A 106 -9.46 11.63 2.29
CA LYS A 106 -9.06 12.88 1.61
C LYS A 106 -7.82 12.75 0.71
N VAL A 107 -7.10 11.63 0.77
CA VAL A 107 -5.87 11.41 -0.01
C VAL A 107 -5.91 10.19 -0.91
N VAL A 108 -7.03 9.48 -0.94
CA VAL A 108 -7.29 8.37 -1.85
C VAL A 108 -8.12 8.82 -3.04
#